data_AF-K5X3B8-F1
#
_entry.id   AF-K5X3B8-F1
#
_cell.length_a   1.000
_cell.length_b   1.000
_cell.length_c   1.000
_cell.angle_alpha   90.00
_cell.angle_beta   90.00
_cell.angle_gamma   90.00
#
_symmetry.space_group_name_H-M   'P 1'
#
loop_
_entity.id
_entity.type
_entity.pdbx_description
1 polymer ?
#
loop_
_entity_poly.entity_id
_entity_poly.type
_entity_poly.pdbx_seq_one_letter_code
_entity_poly.pdbx_strand_id
1 'polypeptide(L)'
;PYVNAFIEDLPRLLGWLAHHEQTRDAVNGWMKEQYQGILTSQIRDLTKPETGLHFNISTITAEKMKSITVNKIADVIQCRAPDLWNVVGILMAADPINLRRCEKRREEREIDRKANGGTRKKRRTRVTEEDEDEFHLQEIVNEGEDEPEDIEDLLENERHSLLRVRQVTCISIMMQATSQRCNSLQALVGVFLQSCNVPEQTRNFLAHLGVSVSVATINRAMKQLSREAHREIRQLGASLL
;
A
#
# COMPACT_ATOMS: atom_id res chain seq x y z
N PRO A 1 -28.70 30.44 6.98
CA PRO A 1 -29.08 30.65 5.56
C PRO A 1 -27.91 31.12 4.67
N TYR A 2 -27.26 32.25 5.00
CA TYR A 2 -26.23 32.86 4.16
C TYR A 2 -24.88 32.11 4.12
N VAL A 3 -24.47 31.47 5.23
CA VAL A 3 -23.22 30.70 5.28
C VAL A 3 -23.29 29.46 4.38
N ASN A 4 -24.44 28.79 4.31
CA ASN A 4 -24.61 27.62 3.45
C ASN A 4 -24.55 28.00 1.96
N ALA A 5 -25.19 29.10 1.57
CA ALA A 5 -25.10 29.63 0.20
C ALA A 5 -23.66 30.06 -0.14
N PHE A 6 -22.95 30.67 0.81
CA PHE A 6 -21.54 31.02 0.63
C PHE A 6 -20.64 29.78 0.45
N ILE A 7 -20.88 28.71 1.23
CA ILE A 7 -20.16 27.44 1.09
C ILE A 7 -20.41 26.79 -0.28
N GLU A 8 -21.64 26.89 -0.82
CA GLU A 8 -22.00 26.36 -2.14
C GLU A 8 -21.31 27.12 -3.29
N ASP A 9 -21.15 28.44 -3.16
CA ASP A 9 -20.48 29.26 -4.17
C ASP A 9 -18.95 29.32 -4.02
N LEU A 10 -18.42 28.89 -2.87
CA LEU A 10 -16.98 28.93 -2.56
C LEU A 10 -16.11 28.19 -3.59
N PRO A 11 -16.46 27.00 -4.11
CA PRO A 11 -15.67 26.33 -5.14
C PRO A 11 -15.57 27.12 -6.44
N ARG A 12 -16.63 27.86 -6.82
CA ARG A 12 -16.64 28.69 -8.03
C ARG A 12 -15.73 29.90 -7.87
N LEU A 13 -15.78 30.54 -6.69
CA LEU A 13 -14.90 31.66 -6.36
C LEU A 13 -13.43 31.22 -6.33
N LEU A 14 -13.12 30.11 -5.64
CA LEU A 14 -11.77 29.55 -5.59
C LEU A 14 -11.29 29.12 -6.98
N GLY A 15 -12.17 28.51 -7.78
CA GLY A 15 -11.89 28.16 -9.17
C GLY A 15 -11.55 29.38 -10.02
N TRP A 16 -12.32 30.46 -9.91
CA TRP A 16 -12.05 31.71 -10.61
C TRP A 16 -10.69 32.31 -10.19
N LEU A 17 -10.44 32.41 -8.88
CA LEU A 17 -9.19 32.93 -8.33
C LEU A 17 -7.97 32.09 -8.75
N ALA A 18 -8.14 30.78 -8.89
CA ALA A 18 -7.09 29.87 -9.33
C ALA A 18 -6.79 29.95 -10.84
N HIS A 19 -7.70 30.45 -11.67
CA HIS A 19 -7.50 30.58 -13.12
C HIS A 19 -7.22 32.02 -13.57
N HIS A 20 -7.46 33.00 -12.72
CA HIS A 20 -7.21 34.40 -13.03
C HIS A 20 -5.72 34.74 -13.00
N GLU A 21 -5.22 35.42 -14.04
CA GLU A 21 -3.79 35.62 -14.30
C GLU A 21 -3.03 36.29 -13.16
N GLN A 22 -3.67 37.18 -12.41
CA GLN A 22 -3.03 37.95 -11.33
C GLN A 22 -3.04 37.23 -9.97
N THR A 23 -4.00 36.31 -9.76
CA THR A 23 -4.22 35.67 -8.44
C THR A 23 -3.82 34.20 -8.44
N ARG A 24 -3.74 33.57 -9.62
CA ARG A 24 -3.40 32.16 -9.80
C ARG A 24 -2.16 31.76 -9.01
N ASP A 25 -1.07 32.49 -9.16
CA ASP A 25 0.21 32.09 -8.58
C ASP A 25 0.19 32.20 -7.05
N ALA A 26 -0.45 33.24 -6.52
CA ALA A 26 -0.63 33.43 -5.08
C ALA A 26 -1.55 32.34 -4.48
N VAL A 27 -2.67 32.04 -5.16
CA VAL A 27 -3.64 31.02 -4.71
C VAL A 27 -3.03 29.62 -4.78
N ASN A 28 -2.31 29.30 -5.86
CA ASN A 28 -1.62 28.02 -6.00
C ASN A 28 -0.48 27.86 -4.98
N GLY A 29 0.26 28.94 -4.72
CA GLY A 29 1.30 28.96 -3.68
C GLY A 29 0.72 28.67 -2.30
N TRP A 30 -0.35 29.39 -1.93
CA TRP A 30 -1.05 29.17 -0.67
C TRP A 30 -1.64 27.75 -0.57
N MET A 31 -2.32 27.28 -1.62
CA MET A 31 -2.94 25.93 -1.64
C MET A 31 -1.88 24.84 -1.49
N LYS A 32 -0.74 24.98 -2.18
CA LYS A 32 0.39 24.06 -2.06
C LYS A 32 0.92 24.03 -0.64
N GLU A 33 1.12 25.19 0.00
CA GLU A 33 1.61 25.29 1.37
C GLU A 33 0.64 24.63 2.36
N GLN A 34 -0.66 24.91 2.24
CA GLN A 34 -1.68 24.29 3.09
C GLN A 34 -1.69 22.76 2.92
N TYR A 35 -1.67 22.28 1.69
CA TYR A 35 -1.72 20.85 1.41
C TYR A 35 -0.44 20.13 1.86
N GLN A 36 0.74 20.72 1.64
CA GLN A 36 2.00 20.23 2.18
C GLN A 36 1.97 20.16 3.71
N GLY A 37 1.38 21.15 4.38
CA GLY A 37 1.16 21.15 5.82
C GLY A 37 0.32 19.96 6.29
N ILE A 38 -0.80 19.69 5.61
CA ILE A 38 -1.67 18.55 5.88
C ILE A 38 -0.91 17.23 5.72
N LEU A 39 -0.26 17.01 4.57
CA LEU A 39 0.48 15.77 4.30
C LEU A 39 1.62 15.54 5.30
N THR A 40 2.38 16.59 5.62
CA THR A 40 3.46 16.50 6.61
C THR A 40 2.90 16.18 8.00
N SER A 41 1.76 16.77 8.37
CA SER A 41 1.11 16.47 9.65
C SER A 41 0.65 15.00 9.72
N GLN A 42 0.11 14.46 8.63
CA GLN A 42 -0.33 13.07 8.56
C GLN A 42 0.85 12.10 8.64
N ILE A 43 1.96 12.36 7.96
CA ILE A 43 3.19 11.56 8.09
C ILE A 43 3.67 11.59 9.55
N ARG A 44 3.71 12.77 10.18
CA ARG A 44 4.12 12.90 11.59
C ARG A 44 3.17 12.11 12.50
N ASP A 45 1.87 12.15 12.28
CA ASP A 45 0.90 11.41 13.07
C ASP A 45 1.04 9.90 12.90
N LEU A 46 1.31 9.43 11.69
CA LEU A 46 1.64 8.03 11.43
C LEU A 46 2.88 7.56 12.21
N THR A 47 3.81 8.48 12.47
CA THR A 47 5.04 8.17 13.22
C THR A 47 4.89 8.16 14.73
N LYS A 48 3.70 8.40 15.28
CA LYS A 48 3.46 8.29 16.73
C LYS A 48 3.46 6.82 17.17
N PRO A 49 3.95 6.49 18.38
CA PRO A 49 3.94 5.11 18.90
C PRO A 49 2.54 4.48 18.96
N GLU A 50 1.51 5.30 19.15
CA GLU A 50 0.09 4.92 19.26
C GLU A 50 -0.46 4.26 17.98
N THR A 51 0.19 4.45 16.83
CA THR A 51 -0.24 3.84 15.57
C THR A 51 0.13 2.36 15.48
N GLY A 52 0.97 1.86 16.39
CA GLY A 52 1.43 0.46 16.39
C GLY A 52 2.39 0.12 15.25
N LEU A 53 2.79 1.12 14.44
CA LEU A 53 3.74 0.95 13.34
C LEU A 53 5.20 0.99 13.80
N HIS A 54 5.42 1.11 15.11
CA HIS A 54 6.75 1.04 15.73
C HIS A 54 7.13 -0.41 16.02
N PHE A 55 8.23 -0.85 15.42
CA PHE A 55 8.69 -2.22 15.59
C PHE A 55 10.00 -2.28 16.38
N ASN A 56 9.85 -2.61 17.66
CA ASN A 56 11.00 -2.88 18.52
C ASN A 56 11.40 -4.35 18.41
N ILE A 57 12.55 -4.58 17.76
CA ILE A 57 13.14 -5.91 17.58
C ILE A 57 13.52 -6.57 18.91
N SER A 58 13.84 -5.83 19.97
CA SER A 58 14.22 -6.45 21.24
C SER A 58 13.06 -7.09 21.98
N THR A 59 11.82 -6.70 21.67
CA THR A 59 10.58 -7.18 22.29
C THR A 59 9.67 -7.88 21.28
N ILE A 60 10.22 -8.34 20.15
CA ILE A 60 9.44 -9.05 19.14
C ILE A 60 9.03 -10.43 19.66
N THR A 61 7.74 -10.72 19.57
CA THR A 61 7.20 -12.08 19.77
C THR A 61 6.78 -12.66 18.43
N ALA A 62 6.75 -13.98 18.32
CA ALA A 62 6.27 -14.67 17.12
C ALA A 62 4.82 -14.25 16.76
N GLU A 63 3.96 -14.07 17.77
CA GLU A 63 2.58 -13.60 17.59
C GLU A 63 2.53 -12.18 17.04
N LYS A 64 3.34 -11.26 17.60
CA LYS A 64 3.40 -9.87 17.13
C LYS A 64 3.89 -9.82 15.68
N MET A 65 4.85 -10.65 15.31
CA MET A 65 5.33 -10.74 13.94
C MET A 65 4.23 -11.21 12.97
N LYS A 66 3.49 -12.27 13.31
CA LYS A 66 2.35 -12.77 12.52
C LYS A 66 1.22 -11.75 12.42
N SER A 67 1.05 -10.93 13.47
CA SER A 67 -0.02 -9.93 13.51
C SER A 67 0.21 -8.78 12.55
N ILE A 68 1.44 -8.55 12.08
CA ILE A 68 1.78 -7.44 11.17
C ILE A 68 1.71 -7.95 9.73
N THR A 69 0.74 -7.45 8.99
CA THR A 69 0.56 -7.73 7.57
C THR A 69 0.53 -6.43 6.78
N VAL A 70 0.88 -6.49 5.50
CA VAL A 70 0.81 -5.32 4.60
C VAL A 70 -0.60 -4.73 4.60
N ASN A 71 -1.64 -5.57 4.64
CA ASN A 71 -3.03 -5.13 4.68
C ASN A 71 -3.35 -4.31 5.94
N LYS A 72 -2.89 -4.75 7.11
CA LYS A 72 -3.08 -4.00 8.36
C LYS A 72 -2.31 -2.68 8.37
N ILE A 73 -1.09 -2.67 7.83
CA ILE A 73 -0.32 -1.43 7.68
C ILE A 73 -1.08 -0.46 6.76
N ALA A 74 -1.61 -0.94 5.63
CA ALA A 74 -2.43 -0.15 4.73
C ALA A 74 -3.69 0.40 5.43
N ASP A 75 -4.41 -0.43 6.20
CA ASP A 75 -5.61 0.00 6.93
C ASP A 75 -5.29 1.12 7.92
N VAL A 76 -4.19 1.00 8.67
CA VAL A 76 -3.73 2.04 9.61
C VAL A 76 -3.36 3.31 8.87
N ILE A 77 -2.61 3.22 7.77
CA ILE A 77 -2.22 4.38 6.96
C ILE A 77 -3.47 5.07 6.39
N GLN A 78 -4.38 4.31 5.78
CA GLN A 78 -5.59 4.83 5.16
C GLN A 78 -6.51 5.51 6.19
N CYS A 79 -6.61 4.95 7.40
CA CYS A 79 -7.41 5.51 8.48
C CYS A 79 -6.82 6.80 9.07
N ARG A 80 -5.49 6.86 9.25
CA ARG A 80 -4.81 7.97 9.94
C ARG A 80 -4.28 9.06 9.00
N ALA A 81 -4.08 8.73 7.73
CA ALA A 81 -3.52 9.61 6.72
C ALA A 81 -4.24 9.45 5.36
N PRO A 82 -5.56 9.72 5.30
CA PRO A 82 -6.36 9.50 4.10
C PRO A 82 -5.92 10.37 2.92
N ASP A 83 -5.51 11.62 3.15
CA ASP A 83 -5.05 12.52 2.08
C ASP A 83 -3.73 12.04 1.49
N LEU A 84 -2.77 11.67 2.34
CA LEU A 84 -1.51 11.07 1.92
C LEU A 84 -1.74 9.77 1.13
N TRP A 85 -2.62 8.91 1.64
CA TRP A 85 -2.99 7.67 0.95
C TRP A 85 -3.52 7.95 -0.45
N ASN A 86 -4.44 8.91 -0.57
CA ASN A 86 -5.04 9.29 -1.84
C ASN A 86 -4.01 9.86 -2.81
N VAL A 87 -3.18 10.80 -2.37
CA VAL A 87 -2.14 11.43 -3.23
C VAL A 87 -1.17 10.39 -3.74
N VAL A 88 -0.63 9.54 -2.86
CA VAL A 88 0.29 8.49 -3.28
C VAL A 88 -0.41 7.50 -4.21
N GLY A 89 -1.68 7.18 -3.95
CA GLY A 89 -2.49 6.33 -4.84
C GLY A 89 -2.63 6.91 -6.25
N ILE A 90 -2.96 8.20 -6.35
CA ILE A 90 -3.07 8.92 -7.62
C ILE A 90 -1.71 8.95 -8.34
N LEU A 91 -0.63 9.28 -7.63
CA LEU A 91 0.72 9.32 -8.21
C LEU A 91 1.18 7.96 -8.72
N MET A 92 0.85 6.88 -8.01
CA MET A 92 1.20 5.51 -8.42
C MET A 92 0.31 4.96 -9.54
N ALA A 93 -0.89 5.53 -9.73
CA ALA A 93 -1.80 5.22 -10.82
C ALA A 93 -1.67 6.18 -12.03
N ALA A 94 -0.73 7.13 -11.99
CA ALA A 94 -0.64 8.25 -12.92
C ALA A 94 -0.19 7.89 -14.35
N ASP A 95 -0.06 6.61 -14.70
CA ASP A 95 0.24 6.20 -16.07
C ASP A 95 -0.99 6.47 -16.97
N PRO A 96 -0.91 7.45 -17.89
CA PRO A 96 -2.04 7.86 -18.72
C PRO A 96 -2.51 6.75 -19.68
N ILE A 97 -1.64 5.80 -20.03
CA ILE A 97 -2.00 4.67 -20.91
C ILE A 97 -2.88 3.68 -20.14
N ASN A 98 -2.52 3.38 -18.90
CA ASN A 98 -3.28 2.49 -18.03
C ASN A 98 -4.62 3.13 -17.60
N LEU A 99 -4.64 4.43 -17.31
CA LEU A 99 -5.87 5.17 -17.01
C LEU A 99 -6.87 5.12 -18.18
N ARG A 100 -6.43 5.43 -19.41
CA ARG A 100 -7.30 5.39 -20.59
C ARG A 100 -7.80 3.99 -20.93
N ARG A 101 -6.94 2.97 -20.79
CA ARG A 101 -7.33 1.57 -20.97
C ARG A 101 -8.39 1.16 -19.93
N CYS A 102 -8.22 1.54 -18.67
CA CYS A 102 -9.20 1.27 -17.61
C CYS A 102 -10.52 2.02 -17.79
N GLU A 103 -10.49 3.30 -18.17
CA GLU A 103 -11.69 4.11 -18.41
C GLU A 103 -12.52 3.56 -19.57
N LYS A 104 -11.87 3.26 -20.71
CA LYS A 104 -12.53 2.67 -21.87
C LYS A 104 -13.21 1.33 -21.54
N ARG A 105 -12.53 0.46 -20.79
CA ARG A 105 -13.07 -0.83 -20.33
C ARG A 105 -14.25 -0.67 -19.37
N ARG A 106 -14.25 0.34 -18.50
CA ARG A 106 -15.39 0.64 -17.61
C ARG A 106 -16.61 1.10 -18.38
N GLU A 107 -16.42 1.92 -19.40
CA GLU A 107 -17.50 2.39 -20.27
C GLU A 107 -18.12 1.23 -21.06
N GLU A 108 -17.29 0.34 -21.62
CA GLU A 108 -17.72 -0.88 -22.30
C GLU A 108 -18.54 -1.79 -21.35
N ARG A 109 -18.10 -1.98 -20.10
CA ARG A 109 -18.86 -2.73 -19.08
C ARG A 109 -20.18 -2.10 -18.68
N GLU A 110 -20.26 -0.77 -18.61
CA GLU A 110 -21.52 -0.10 -18.33
C GLU A 110 -22.53 -0.33 -19.45
N ILE A 111 -22.07 -0.39 -20.68
CA ILE A 111 -22.88 -0.66 -21.86
C ILE A 111 -23.32 -2.13 -21.85
N ASP A 112 -22.41 -3.06 -21.62
CA ASP A 112 -22.71 -4.51 -21.60
C ASP A 112 -23.60 -4.91 -20.42
N ARG A 113 -23.39 -4.34 -19.23
CA ARG A 113 -24.28 -4.57 -18.07
C ARG A 113 -25.69 -4.05 -18.31
N LYS A 114 -25.83 -2.92 -19.04
CA LYS A 114 -27.13 -2.39 -19.44
C LYS A 114 -27.78 -3.27 -20.54
N ALA A 115 -26.98 -3.95 -21.35
CA ALA A 115 -27.46 -4.82 -22.43
C ALA A 115 -27.82 -6.26 -21.97
N ASN A 116 -27.05 -6.87 -21.06
CA ASN A 116 -27.10 -8.33 -20.80
C ASN A 116 -27.74 -8.78 -19.47
N GLY A 117 -28.40 -7.90 -18.71
CA GLY A 117 -29.35 -8.33 -17.67
C GLY A 117 -28.81 -9.26 -16.57
N GLY A 118 -27.52 -9.19 -16.23
CA GLY A 118 -26.97 -9.73 -14.98
C GLY A 118 -26.90 -11.25 -14.82
N THR A 119 -26.85 -12.05 -15.89
CA THR A 119 -26.72 -13.52 -15.76
C THR A 119 -25.27 -13.97 -15.51
N ARG A 120 -24.86 -13.94 -14.24
CA ARG A 120 -23.51 -14.31 -13.77
C ARG A 120 -23.28 -15.84 -13.85
N LYS A 121 -22.62 -16.34 -14.90
CA LYS A 121 -22.27 -17.76 -15.05
C LYS A 121 -20.94 -18.07 -14.34
N LYS A 122 -21.01 -18.49 -13.07
CA LYS A 122 -19.84 -18.97 -12.29
C LYS A 122 -19.21 -20.22 -12.94
N ARG A 123 -17.97 -20.15 -13.43
CA ARG A 123 -17.13 -21.35 -13.64
C ARG A 123 -16.00 -21.38 -12.60
N ARG A 124 -15.79 -22.54 -11.99
CA ARG A 124 -14.68 -22.80 -11.06
C ARG A 124 -13.41 -23.02 -11.89
N THR A 125 -12.45 -22.12 -11.80
CA THR A 125 -11.10 -22.34 -12.37
C THR A 125 -10.19 -22.88 -11.28
N ARG A 126 -9.58 -24.04 -11.56
CA ARG A 126 -8.62 -24.74 -10.71
C ARG A 126 -7.28 -24.01 -10.88
N VAL A 127 -6.84 -23.31 -9.83
CA VAL A 127 -5.54 -22.61 -9.80
C VAL A 127 -4.43 -23.66 -9.76
N THR A 128 -3.63 -23.75 -10.81
CA THR A 128 -2.29 -24.32 -10.73
C THR A 128 -1.36 -23.20 -10.28
N GLU A 129 -0.92 -23.31 -9.04
CA GLU A 129 0.24 -22.59 -8.50
C GLU A 129 1.47 -23.08 -9.28
N GLU A 130 2.19 -22.17 -9.94
CA GLU A 130 3.62 -22.24 -10.28
C GLU A 130 3.93 -21.14 -11.31
N ASP A 131 4.40 -19.98 -10.82
CA ASP A 131 5.72 -19.43 -11.15
C ASP A 131 5.77 -17.91 -10.92
N GLU A 132 6.73 -17.52 -10.08
CA GLU A 132 7.11 -16.15 -9.77
C GLU A 132 7.96 -15.55 -10.90
N ASP A 133 7.80 -14.24 -11.06
CA ASP A 133 8.68 -13.29 -11.73
C ASP A 133 8.76 -13.34 -13.27
N GLU A 134 8.07 -12.40 -13.92
CA GLU A 134 8.72 -11.29 -14.66
C GLU A 134 7.70 -10.56 -15.56
N PHE A 135 7.41 -9.31 -15.19
CA PHE A 135 7.08 -8.15 -16.03
C PHE A 135 6.70 -8.36 -17.52
N HIS A 136 5.62 -9.10 -17.80
CA HIS A 136 4.93 -9.03 -19.09
C HIS A 136 3.45 -8.68 -18.87
N LEU A 137 3.17 -7.38 -18.80
CA LEU A 137 1.92 -6.81 -19.34
C LEU A 137 1.93 -6.91 -20.88
N GLN A 138 2.39 -8.04 -21.42
CA GLN A 138 2.26 -8.38 -22.83
C GLN A 138 0.79 -8.71 -23.02
N GLU A 139 0.03 -7.69 -23.38
CA GLU A 139 -0.93 -7.73 -24.47
C GLU A 139 -1.18 -9.14 -25.04
N ILE A 140 -1.90 -10.00 -24.30
CA ILE A 140 -2.65 -11.10 -24.89
C ILE A 140 -3.95 -10.47 -25.40
N VAL A 141 -3.82 -9.57 -26.37
CA VAL A 141 -4.96 -9.17 -27.20
C VAL A 141 -5.02 -10.23 -28.28
N ASN A 142 -5.71 -11.32 -27.97
CA ASN A 142 -6.24 -12.18 -29.01
C ASN A 142 -7.54 -11.49 -29.48
N GLU A 143 -7.49 -10.79 -30.61
CA GLU A 143 -8.60 -9.96 -31.15
C GLU A 143 -9.84 -10.77 -31.59
N GLY A 144 -10.08 -11.97 -31.06
CA GLY A 144 -11.04 -12.92 -31.64
C GLY A 144 -11.87 -13.78 -30.70
N GLU A 145 -11.70 -13.73 -29.38
CA GLU A 145 -12.48 -14.58 -28.48
C GLU A 145 -12.98 -13.79 -27.27
N ASP A 146 -14.29 -13.88 -27.00
CA ASP A 146 -14.95 -13.29 -25.83
C ASP A 146 -14.16 -13.63 -24.56
N GLU A 147 -13.37 -12.69 -24.08
CA GLU A 147 -12.58 -12.85 -22.86
C GLU A 147 -13.58 -13.04 -21.71
N PRO A 148 -13.55 -14.17 -20.97
CA PRO A 148 -14.53 -14.40 -19.93
C PRO A 148 -14.39 -13.32 -18.85
N GLU A 149 -15.50 -12.63 -18.53
CA GLU A 149 -15.57 -11.53 -17.53
C GLU A 149 -14.81 -11.84 -16.21
N ASP A 150 -14.72 -13.12 -15.85
CA ASP A 150 -14.01 -13.61 -14.67
C ASP A 150 -12.47 -13.38 -14.70
N ILE A 151 -11.82 -13.35 -15.87
CA ILE A 151 -10.37 -13.12 -15.98
C ILE A 151 -10.03 -11.64 -15.77
N GLU A 152 -10.85 -10.75 -16.32
CA GLU A 152 -10.56 -9.32 -16.26
C GLU A 152 -10.79 -8.76 -14.85
N ASP A 153 -11.85 -9.21 -14.16
CA ASP A 153 -12.10 -8.89 -12.75
C ASP A 153 -10.94 -9.39 -11.85
N LEU A 154 -10.32 -10.54 -12.18
CA LEU A 154 -9.14 -11.03 -11.48
C LEU A 154 -7.93 -10.11 -11.69
N LEU A 155 -7.67 -9.70 -12.93
CA LEU A 155 -6.56 -8.78 -13.26
C LEU A 155 -6.73 -7.41 -12.60
N GLU A 156 -7.96 -6.89 -12.52
CA GLU A 156 -8.22 -5.64 -11.80
C GLU A 156 -7.99 -5.76 -10.30
N ASN A 157 -8.42 -6.86 -9.69
CA ASN A 157 -8.17 -7.12 -8.28
C ASN A 157 -6.65 -7.25 -7.99
N GLU A 158 -5.91 -7.90 -8.89
CA GLU A 158 -4.45 -8.01 -8.79
C GLU A 158 -3.78 -6.64 -8.90
N ARG A 159 -4.19 -5.81 -9.86
CA ARG A 159 -3.70 -4.42 -10.00
C ARG A 159 -3.97 -3.59 -8.75
N HIS A 160 -5.17 -3.68 -8.18
CA HIS A 160 -5.53 -2.96 -6.95
C HIS A 160 -4.70 -3.44 -5.75
N SER A 161 -4.48 -4.75 -5.63
CA SER A 161 -3.60 -5.32 -4.60
C SER A 161 -2.17 -4.80 -4.75
N LEU A 162 -1.64 -4.78 -5.98
CA LEU A 162 -0.28 -4.33 -6.26
C LEU A 162 -0.10 -2.84 -5.97
N LEU A 163 -1.07 -1.99 -6.36
CA LEU A 163 -1.07 -0.57 -6.02
C LEU A 163 -1.05 -0.37 -4.51
N ARG A 164 -1.87 -1.13 -3.77
CA ARG A 164 -1.92 -1.07 -2.31
C ARG A 164 -0.57 -1.40 -1.68
N VAL A 165 0.10 -2.45 -2.13
CA VAL A 165 1.46 -2.82 -1.66
C VAL A 165 2.45 -1.70 -1.96
N ARG A 166 2.45 -1.15 -3.19
CA ARG A 166 3.34 -0.06 -3.57
C ARG A 166 3.10 1.21 -2.75
N GLN A 167 1.84 1.58 -2.50
CA GLN A 167 1.48 2.71 -1.64
C GLN A 167 2.02 2.52 -0.22
N VAL A 168 1.82 1.34 0.38
CA VAL A 168 2.37 1.01 1.71
C VAL A 168 3.88 1.13 1.72
N THR A 169 4.57 0.64 0.70
CA THR A 169 6.03 0.72 0.59
C THR A 169 6.52 2.17 0.54
N CYS A 170 5.98 2.99 -0.35
CA CYS A 170 6.37 4.40 -0.47
C CYS A 170 6.12 5.16 0.84
N ILE A 171 4.95 4.99 1.45
CA ILE A 171 4.61 5.67 2.69
C ILE A 171 5.47 5.17 3.85
N SER A 172 5.78 3.88 3.92
CA SER A 172 6.64 3.32 4.96
C SER A 172 8.08 3.84 4.87
N ILE A 173 8.60 4.11 3.66
CA ILE A 173 9.90 4.76 3.47
C ILE A 173 9.84 6.21 4.00
N MET A 174 8.80 6.97 3.64
CA MET A 174 8.60 8.35 4.13
C MET A 174 8.48 8.40 5.66
N MET A 175 7.74 7.45 6.24
CA MET A 175 7.61 7.31 7.69
C MET A 175 8.95 6.98 8.36
N GLN A 176 9.73 6.04 7.81
CA GLN A 176 11.03 5.67 8.36
C GLN A 176 12.04 6.83 8.28
N ALA A 177 12.01 7.61 7.19
CA ALA A 177 12.82 8.81 7.03
C ALA A 177 12.46 9.88 8.09
N THR A 178 11.19 9.94 8.50
CA THR A 178 10.72 10.85 9.56
C THR A 178 11.05 10.32 10.96
N SER A 179 10.94 9.02 11.16
CA SER A 179 11.24 8.34 12.43
C SER A 179 11.75 6.93 12.17
N GLN A 180 13.02 6.68 12.54
CA GLN A 180 13.64 5.36 12.38
C GLN A 180 12.94 4.24 13.17
N ARG A 181 12.06 4.61 14.11
CA ARG A 181 11.25 3.67 14.89
C ARG A 181 10.05 3.12 14.09
N CYS A 182 9.65 3.79 13.02
CA CYS A 182 8.59 3.36 12.11
C CYS A 182 9.15 2.41 11.06
N ASN A 183 9.36 1.16 11.47
CA ASN A 183 10.07 0.14 10.71
C ASN A 183 9.25 -1.16 10.59
N SER A 184 7.91 -1.12 10.74
CA SER A 184 7.07 -2.32 10.69
C SER A 184 7.14 -3.04 9.35
N LEU A 185 7.03 -2.31 8.23
CA LEU A 185 7.18 -2.90 6.90
C LEU A 185 8.61 -3.41 6.68
N GLN A 186 9.60 -2.61 7.04
CA GLN A 186 11.02 -2.94 6.88
C GLN A 186 11.41 -4.18 7.69
N ALA A 187 10.81 -4.37 8.88
CA ALA A 187 10.99 -5.57 9.68
C ALA A 187 10.32 -6.80 9.04
N LEU A 188 9.11 -6.65 8.52
CA LEU A 188 8.40 -7.70 7.78
C LEU A 188 9.23 -8.18 6.58
N VAL A 189 9.67 -7.23 5.74
CA VAL A 189 10.52 -7.52 4.58
C VAL A 189 11.85 -8.13 5.01
N GLY A 190 12.51 -7.59 6.04
CA GLY A 190 13.79 -8.11 6.51
C GLY A 190 13.73 -9.55 7.00
N VAL A 191 12.68 -9.92 7.74
CA VAL A 191 12.46 -11.30 8.18
C VAL A 191 12.13 -12.21 6.99
N PHE A 192 11.30 -11.76 6.05
CA PHE A 192 10.97 -12.51 4.84
C PHE A 192 12.21 -12.82 4.00
N LEU A 193 13.06 -11.82 3.75
CA LEU A 193 14.31 -12.02 3.00
C LEU A 193 15.26 -12.99 3.71
N GLN A 194 15.28 -12.98 5.04
CA GLN A 194 16.07 -13.93 5.83
C GLN A 194 15.52 -15.36 5.72
N SER A 195 14.20 -15.55 5.68
CA SER A 195 13.60 -16.88 5.48
C SER A 195 13.86 -17.43 4.08
N CYS A 196 13.95 -16.56 3.07
CA CYS A 196 14.26 -16.97 1.69
C CYS A 196 15.78 -17.17 1.44
N ASN A 197 16.61 -17.20 2.50
CA ASN A 197 18.07 -17.33 2.40
C ASN A 197 18.72 -16.30 1.45
N VAL A 198 18.15 -15.10 1.36
CA VAL A 198 18.67 -14.05 0.48
C VAL A 198 20.10 -13.67 0.92
N PRO A 199 21.06 -13.56 -0.02
CA PRO A 199 22.44 -13.20 0.31
C PRO A 199 22.55 -11.95 1.19
N GLU A 200 23.54 -11.94 2.07
CA GLU A 200 23.74 -10.84 3.02
C GLU A 200 23.99 -9.50 2.30
N GLN A 201 24.67 -9.52 1.16
CA GLN A 201 24.93 -8.33 0.33
C GLN A 201 23.62 -7.69 -0.14
N THR A 202 22.68 -8.50 -0.66
CA THR A 202 21.37 -8.03 -1.12
C THR A 202 20.54 -7.47 0.03
N ARG A 203 20.54 -8.14 1.19
CA ARG A 203 19.84 -7.65 2.38
C ARG A 203 20.43 -6.35 2.91
N ASN A 204 21.75 -6.22 2.92
CA ASN A 204 22.42 -4.96 3.26
C ASN A 204 22.06 -3.86 2.28
N PHE A 205 22.06 -4.13 0.97
CA PHE A 205 21.63 -3.15 -0.04
C PHE A 205 20.20 -2.66 0.20
N LEU A 206 19.24 -3.57 0.39
CA LEU A 206 17.84 -3.23 0.67
C LEU A 206 17.64 -2.47 1.99
N ALA A 207 18.51 -2.72 2.98
CA ALA A 207 18.52 -1.95 4.21
C ALA A 207 18.98 -0.50 4.00
N HIS A 208 19.97 -0.28 3.12
CA HIS A 208 20.41 1.07 2.76
C HIS A 208 19.35 1.83 1.94
N LEU A 209 18.52 1.13 1.17
CA LEU A 209 17.38 1.73 0.46
C LEU A 209 16.20 2.09 1.38
N GLY A 210 16.21 1.68 2.65
CA GLY A 210 15.09 1.89 3.57
C GLY A 210 13.89 0.94 3.34
N VAL A 211 14.11 -0.15 2.60
CA VAL A 211 13.08 -1.17 2.31
C VAL A 211 13.13 -2.32 3.32
N SER A 212 14.31 -2.55 3.93
CA SER A 212 14.52 -3.56 4.97
C SER A 212 15.20 -2.97 6.21
N VAL A 213 15.08 -3.66 7.34
CA VAL A 213 15.97 -3.45 8.49
C VAL A 213 17.37 -4.04 8.23
N SER A 214 18.36 -3.60 8.99
CA SER A 214 19.75 -4.09 8.84
C SER A 214 19.89 -5.57 9.20
N VAL A 215 20.87 -6.24 8.60
CA VAL A 215 21.15 -7.67 8.86
C VAL A 215 21.44 -7.94 10.34
N ALA A 216 22.20 -7.07 11.00
CA ALA A 216 22.43 -7.16 12.45
C ALA A 216 21.14 -7.09 13.27
N THR A 217 20.15 -6.35 12.78
CA THR A 217 18.83 -6.24 13.41
C THR A 217 18.01 -7.50 13.20
N ILE A 218 18.01 -8.06 11.99
CA ILE A 218 17.35 -9.33 11.70
C ILE A 218 17.94 -10.47 12.55
N ASN A 219 19.26 -10.58 12.61
CA ASN A 219 19.94 -11.60 13.41
C ASN A 219 19.59 -11.50 14.90
N ARG A 220 19.42 -10.27 15.41
CA ARG A 220 18.94 -10.06 16.79
C ARG A 220 17.50 -10.51 16.97
N ALA A 221 16.60 -10.20 16.01
CA ALA A 221 15.22 -10.67 16.01
C ALA A 221 15.15 -12.21 16.04
N MET A 222 15.89 -12.88 15.15
CA MET A 222 15.93 -14.34 15.07
C MET A 222 16.44 -14.98 16.36
N LYS A 223 17.49 -14.42 16.98
CA LYS A 223 17.97 -14.90 18.28
C LYS A 223 16.95 -14.72 19.40
N GLN A 224 16.09 -13.70 19.34
CA GLN A 224 15.01 -13.52 20.33
C GLN A 224 13.88 -14.52 20.09
N LEU A 225 13.39 -14.64 18.86
CA LEU A 225 12.35 -15.60 18.47
C LEU A 225 12.77 -17.05 18.78
N SER A 226 14.03 -17.41 18.50
CA SER A 226 14.56 -18.74 18.84
C SER A 226 14.58 -18.99 20.35
N ARG A 227 14.93 -17.98 21.16
CA ARG A 227 14.90 -18.08 22.63
C ARG A 227 13.47 -18.19 23.17
N GLU A 228 12.53 -17.46 22.58
CA GLU A 228 11.11 -17.54 22.90
C GLU A 228 10.56 -18.94 22.60
N ALA A 229 10.75 -19.43 21.37
CA ALA A 229 10.33 -20.77 20.97
C ALA A 229 10.92 -21.87 21.88
N HIS A 230 12.20 -21.76 22.25
CA HIS A 230 12.82 -22.71 23.16
C HIS A 230 12.22 -22.69 24.58
N ARG A 231 11.79 -21.51 25.05
CA ARG A 231 11.09 -21.38 26.34
C ARG A 231 9.71 -22.01 26.28
N GLU A 232 8.95 -21.75 25.21
CA GLU A 232 7.62 -22.34 25.01
C GLU A 232 7.70 -23.87 24.93
N ILE A 233 8.63 -24.43 24.15
CA ILE A 233 8.82 -25.89 24.06
C ILE A 233 9.16 -26.49 25.44
N ARG A 234 10.02 -25.84 26.23
CA ARG A 234 10.34 -26.28 27.59
C ARG A 234 9.14 -26.22 28.53
N GLN A 235 8.35 -25.16 28.46
CA GLN A 235 7.13 -25.02 29.28
C GLN A 235 6.11 -26.09 28.92
N LEU A 236 5.89 -26.34 27.62
CA LEU A 236 5.01 -27.39 27.14
C LEU A 236 5.47 -28.77 27.64
N GLY A 237 6.77 -29.07 27.49
CA GLY A 237 7.36 -30.31 27.98
C GLY A 237 7.27 -30.49 29.50
N ALA A 238 7.39 -29.40 30.27
CA ALA A 238 7.22 -29.43 31.73
C ALA A 238 5.75 -29.55 32.18
N SER A 239 4.79 -29.21 31.32
CA SER A 239 3.36 -29.34 31.60
C SER A 239 2.76 -30.69 31.19
N LEU A 240 3.47 -31.45 30.36
CA LEU A 240 3.06 -32.76 29.83
C LEU A 240 3.69 -33.95 30.58
N LEU A 241 4.64 -33.69 31.49
CA LEU A 241 5.24 -34.65 32.42
C LEU A 241 4.72 -34.38 33.84
#